data_AF-A0AAE0K4G9-F1
#
_entry.id   AF-A0AAE0K4G9-F1
#
_cell.length_a   1.000
_cell.length_b   1.000
_cell.length_c   1.000
_cell.angle_alpha   90.00
_cell.angle_beta   90.00
_cell.angle_gamma   90.00
#
_symmetry.space_group_name_H-M   'P 1'
#
loop_
_entity.id
_entity.type
_entity.pdbx_description
1 polymer ?
#
loop_
_entity_poly.entity_id
_entity_poly.type
_entity_poly.pdbx_seq_one_letter_code
_entity_poly.pdbx_strand_id
1 'polypeptide(L)'
;MSLLSLLSVALLAAPSYGAYTLKKNYSGYMTIHCHSHSHAADYPGSGDPTGGFVNYVSKTTATNKGLAKLVNNTQVWVGADSSTSVSTSSQGRDSVRLESIDSYTNFLMIADMAHMPGNACGIWPAFWTYNFDEDPYGEIDIIEGVMMQPNNVVSLHTCGTCSFTFAGSTGTDPRSQCNLGGDSSCSETDNTNYDGCGNTAPSGSYGDKFNAIGGGVYATQVTASALKIWFFPRSSIPADISAGTPDPTKWPTPFLSAEQSKGGCNVGKYFKKQSIIINITFCGASIDQDTWNSASTCKSKASSCKAFVAGNPSAFKEAYFLFNSIKVYQ
;
A
#
# COMPACT_ATOMS: atom_id res chain seq x y z
N MET A 1 28.04 -61.53 30.44
CA MET A 1 26.95 -60.99 29.59
C MET A 1 26.22 -59.94 30.39
N SER A 2 26.42 -58.66 30.10
CA SER A 2 25.56 -57.57 30.60
C SER A 2 25.50 -56.50 29.52
N LEU A 3 24.29 -56.22 29.06
CA LEU A 3 23.95 -55.40 27.91
C LEU A 3 24.28 -53.93 28.18
N LEU A 4 25.06 -53.30 27.29
CA LEU A 4 25.11 -51.84 27.19
C LEU A 4 23.83 -51.35 26.47
N SER A 5 22.98 -50.64 27.19
CA SER A 5 21.88 -49.86 26.61
C SER A 5 22.43 -48.59 25.96
N LEU A 6 22.43 -48.56 24.62
CA LEU A 6 22.59 -47.32 23.85
C LEU A 6 21.31 -46.48 23.99
N LEU A 7 21.40 -45.35 24.69
CA LEU A 7 20.40 -44.29 24.60
C LEU A 7 20.55 -43.58 23.25
N SER A 8 19.60 -43.82 22.34
CA SER A 8 19.43 -43.03 21.14
C SER A 8 18.84 -41.67 21.52
N VAL A 9 19.67 -40.62 21.53
CA VAL A 9 19.21 -39.23 21.59
C VAL A 9 18.57 -38.91 20.24
N ALA A 10 17.25 -38.90 20.17
CA ALA A 10 16.54 -38.35 19.03
C ALA A 10 16.75 -36.83 19.02
N LEU A 11 17.58 -36.33 18.11
CA LEU A 11 17.63 -34.91 17.78
C LEU A 11 16.26 -34.53 17.21
N LEU A 12 15.43 -33.86 18.02
CA LEU A 12 14.29 -33.12 17.51
C LEU A 12 14.85 -31.96 16.68
N ALA A 13 14.91 -32.15 15.37
CA ALA A 13 15.10 -31.02 14.46
C ALA A 13 13.90 -30.08 14.68
N ALA A 14 14.15 -28.94 15.33
CA ALA A 14 13.20 -27.84 15.28
C ALA A 14 12.91 -27.56 13.80
N PRO A 15 11.64 -27.37 13.40
CA PRO A 15 11.35 -26.98 12.02
C PRO A 15 12.15 -25.71 11.73
N SER A 16 13.09 -25.78 10.78
CA SER A 16 13.64 -24.56 10.22
C SER A 16 12.46 -23.87 9.56
N TYR A 17 11.97 -22.78 10.13
CA TYR A 17 11.16 -21.84 9.39
C TYR A 17 11.95 -21.53 8.13
N GLY A 18 11.46 -21.98 6.97
CA GLY A 18 12.18 -21.88 5.72
C GLY A 18 12.60 -20.42 5.53
N ALA A 19 13.90 -20.19 5.31
CA ALA A 19 14.39 -18.85 5.03
C ALA A 19 13.66 -18.33 3.79
N TYR A 20 13.12 -17.10 3.86
CA TYR A 20 12.48 -16.43 2.74
C TYR A 20 13.44 -16.35 1.55
N THR A 21 13.02 -16.87 0.40
CA THR A 21 13.80 -16.82 -0.85
C THR A 21 13.29 -15.73 -1.76
N LEU A 22 14.19 -14.98 -2.43
CA LEU A 22 13.78 -13.91 -3.32
C LEU A 22 13.02 -14.50 -4.53
N LYS A 23 11.74 -14.18 -4.64
CA LYS A 23 10.87 -14.60 -5.74
C LYS A 23 10.89 -13.60 -6.89
N LYS A 24 10.81 -12.31 -6.57
CA LYS A 24 10.75 -11.22 -7.56
C LYS A 24 11.41 -9.97 -7.02
N ASN A 25 12.13 -9.26 -7.89
CA ASN A 25 12.69 -7.95 -7.62
C ASN A 25 12.20 -6.95 -8.68
N TYR A 26 11.24 -6.11 -8.32
CA TYR A 26 10.82 -4.96 -9.11
C TYR A 26 11.76 -3.79 -8.80
N SER A 27 12.81 -3.68 -9.59
CA SER A 27 13.76 -2.56 -9.54
C SER A 27 14.05 -2.07 -10.95
N GLY A 28 14.40 -0.78 -11.09
CA GLY A 28 14.62 -0.17 -12.39
C GLY A 28 13.46 -0.42 -13.36
N TYR A 29 13.78 -0.78 -14.60
CA TYR A 29 12.78 -0.97 -15.66
C TYR A 29 11.74 -2.06 -15.33
N MET A 30 12.06 -3.03 -14.45
CA MET A 30 11.14 -4.12 -14.13
C MET A 30 9.88 -3.63 -13.43
N THR A 31 9.94 -2.55 -12.64
CA THR A 31 8.72 -1.99 -12.04
C THR A 31 7.77 -1.45 -13.11
N ILE A 32 8.28 -0.79 -14.16
CA ILE A 32 7.42 -0.25 -15.24
C ILE A 32 6.99 -1.35 -16.23
N HIS A 33 7.76 -2.42 -16.40
CA HIS A 33 7.48 -3.47 -17.39
C HIS A 33 6.71 -4.67 -16.85
N CYS A 34 6.85 -4.97 -15.56
CA CYS A 34 6.13 -6.08 -14.91
C CYS A 34 4.80 -5.62 -14.28
N HIS A 35 4.36 -4.40 -14.61
CA HIS A 35 3.03 -3.88 -14.25
C HIS A 35 2.28 -3.46 -15.52
N SER A 36 1.00 -3.80 -15.56
CA SER A 36 0.03 -3.21 -16.46
C SER A 36 -0.17 -1.74 -16.10
N HIS A 37 -0.38 -0.89 -17.11
CA HIS A 37 -0.77 0.50 -16.91
C HIS A 37 -2.25 0.61 -17.20
N SER A 38 -3.05 0.84 -16.17
CA SER A 38 -4.49 1.03 -16.33
C SER A 38 -4.77 2.44 -16.83
N HIS A 39 -5.80 2.57 -17.66
CA HIS A 39 -6.22 3.82 -18.26
C HIS A 39 -7.54 4.26 -17.65
N ALA A 40 -7.82 5.56 -17.70
CA ALA A 40 -9.13 6.06 -17.29
C ALA A 40 -10.28 5.39 -18.05
N ALA A 41 -10.08 5.04 -19.34
CA ALA A 41 -11.08 4.35 -20.15
C ALA A 41 -11.34 2.89 -19.74
N ASP A 42 -10.46 2.29 -18.94
CA ASP A 42 -10.61 0.91 -18.45
C ASP A 42 -11.63 0.83 -17.29
N TYR A 43 -12.03 1.98 -16.73
CA TYR A 43 -12.96 2.08 -15.60
C TYR A 43 -14.23 2.85 -15.98
N PRO A 44 -15.41 2.42 -15.51
CA PRO A 44 -16.65 3.14 -15.75
C PRO A 44 -16.69 4.51 -15.03
N GLY A 45 -17.66 5.34 -15.40
CA GLY A 45 -17.93 6.59 -14.70
C GLY A 45 -16.79 7.61 -14.85
N SER A 46 -16.16 7.98 -13.73
CA SER A 46 -15.08 8.98 -13.70
C SER A 46 -13.72 8.43 -14.06
N GLY A 47 -13.61 7.23 -14.63
CA GLY A 47 -12.34 6.63 -15.04
C GLY A 47 -11.38 6.29 -13.90
N ASP A 48 -11.89 6.21 -12.68
CA ASP A 48 -11.17 5.80 -11.46
C ASP A 48 -12.18 5.06 -10.57
N PRO A 49 -11.90 3.83 -10.09
CA PRO A 49 -12.83 3.08 -9.23
C PRO A 49 -13.27 3.85 -7.98
N THR A 50 -12.42 4.75 -7.48
CA THR A 50 -12.67 5.58 -6.30
C THR A 50 -13.33 6.93 -6.61
N GLY A 51 -13.78 7.17 -7.84
CA GLY A 51 -14.48 8.41 -8.20
C GLY A 51 -13.58 9.65 -8.32
N GLY A 52 -12.26 9.46 -8.39
CA GLY A 52 -11.28 10.54 -8.37
C GLY A 52 -11.32 11.47 -9.59
N PHE A 53 -10.79 12.67 -9.40
CA PHE A 53 -10.52 13.65 -10.46
C PHE A 53 -9.11 13.44 -11.03
N VAL A 54 -8.93 12.28 -11.63
CA VAL A 54 -7.65 11.81 -12.18
C VAL A 54 -7.83 11.31 -13.60
N ASN A 55 -6.80 11.47 -14.42
CA ASN A 55 -6.68 10.83 -15.72
C ASN A 55 -5.52 9.84 -15.69
N TYR A 56 -5.80 8.55 -15.46
CA TYR A 56 -4.75 7.54 -15.58
C TYR A 56 -4.36 7.36 -17.05
N VAL A 57 -3.08 7.63 -17.35
CA VAL A 57 -2.58 7.64 -18.71
C VAL A 57 -1.82 6.36 -19.06
N SER A 58 -1.74 6.07 -20.36
CA SER A 58 -0.99 4.92 -20.88
C SER A 58 0.49 4.97 -20.54
N LYS A 59 1.15 3.81 -20.58
CA LYS A 59 2.62 3.70 -20.43
C LYS A 59 3.38 4.66 -21.35
N THR A 60 2.99 4.76 -22.61
CA THR A 60 3.63 5.65 -23.58
C THR A 60 3.47 7.11 -23.17
N THR A 61 2.26 7.53 -22.79
CA THR A 61 2.01 8.90 -22.33
C THR A 61 2.73 9.20 -21.02
N ALA A 62 2.69 8.28 -20.05
CA ALA A 62 3.39 8.41 -18.77
C ALA A 62 4.90 8.55 -18.96
N THR A 63 5.50 7.76 -19.87
CA THR A 63 6.93 7.84 -20.20
C THR A 63 7.26 9.17 -20.87
N ASN A 64 6.48 9.58 -21.88
CA ASN A 64 6.70 10.83 -22.62
C ASN A 64 6.55 12.07 -21.74
N LYS A 65 5.61 12.04 -20.78
CA LYS A 65 5.39 13.11 -19.80
C LYS A 65 6.32 12.99 -18.57
N GLY A 66 7.12 11.93 -18.48
CA GLY A 66 8.02 11.70 -17.35
C GLY A 66 7.33 11.37 -16.03
N LEU A 67 6.07 10.89 -16.08
CA LEU A 67 5.25 10.45 -14.95
C LEU A 67 5.64 9.05 -14.48
N ALA A 68 6.14 8.20 -15.38
CA ALA A 68 6.74 6.91 -15.05
C ALA A 68 8.11 6.82 -15.72
N LYS A 69 9.20 6.81 -14.94
CA LYS A 69 10.57 6.84 -15.48
C LYS A 69 11.60 6.26 -14.51
N LEU A 70 12.79 6.01 -15.02
CA LEU A 70 13.94 5.73 -14.16
C LEU A 70 14.64 7.01 -13.74
N VAL A 71 15.14 7.00 -12.52
CA VAL A 71 16.03 8.01 -11.96
C VAL A 71 17.34 7.31 -11.63
N ASN A 72 18.46 7.89 -12.08
CA ASN A 72 19.80 7.33 -11.87
C ASN A 72 19.95 5.85 -12.30
N ASN A 73 19.22 5.44 -13.35
CA ASN A 73 19.17 4.09 -13.93
C ASN A 73 18.77 2.95 -12.97
N THR A 74 18.33 3.26 -11.75
CA THR A 74 18.10 2.25 -10.69
C THR A 74 16.78 2.46 -9.96
N GLN A 75 16.49 3.71 -9.61
CA GLN A 75 15.26 4.07 -8.92
C GLN A 75 14.11 4.26 -9.90
N VAL A 76 12.89 4.00 -9.44
CA VAL A 76 11.68 4.12 -10.26
C VAL A 76 10.83 5.24 -9.72
N TRP A 77 10.59 6.23 -10.58
CA TRP A 77 9.68 7.33 -10.35
C TRP A 77 8.30 7.00 -10.90
N VAL A 78 7.27 7.12 -10.08
CA VAL A 78 5.86 7.03 -10.47
C VAL A 78 5.13 8.22 -9.86
N GLY A 79 4.62 9.14 -10.67
CA GLY A 79 4.06 10.40 -10.20
C GLY A 79 2.92 10.95 -11.04
N ALA A 80 2.45 12.14 -10.64
CA ALA A 80 1.39 12.87 -11.32
C ALA A 80 1.90 14.16 -11.99
N ASP A 81 1.14 14.69 -12.94
CA ASP A 81 1.44 15.98 -13.58
C ASP A 81 1.41 17.10 -12.55
N SER A 82 2.49 17.86 -12.44
CA SER A 82 2.65 19.00 -11.53
C SER A 82 2.90 20.33 -12.23
N SER A 83 2.61 20.39 -13.53
CA SER A 83 2.91 21.53 -14.42
C SER A 83 1.69 22.05 -15.18
N THR A 84 0.71 21.20 -15.48
CA THR A 84 -0.44 21.58 -16.30
C THR A 84 -1.68 21.88 -15.47
N SER A 85 -2.31 23.04 -15.71
CA SER A 85 -3.67 23.31 -15.24
C SER A 85 -4.68 22.62 -16.16
N VAL A 86 -5.74 22.04 -15.58
CA VAL A 86 -6.78 21.33 -16.34
C VAL A 86 -8.15 21.95 -16.09
N SER A 87 -9.13 21.69 -16.95
CA SER A 87 -10.53 22.11 -16.68
C SER A 87 -11.15 21.21 -15.61
N THR A 88 -11.97 21.76 -14.72
CA THR A 88 -12.77 20.96 -13.77
C THR A 88 -13.79 20.03 -14.43
N SER A 89 -14.06 20.23 -15.73
CA SER A 89 -14.88 19.35 -16.57
C SER A 89 -14.09 18.31 -17.35
N SER A 90 -12.76 18.30 -17.23
CA SER A 90 -11.92 17.26 -17.84
C SER A 90 -11.98 15.96 -17.04
N GLN A 91 -11.35 14.91 -17.57
CA GLN A 91 -11.18 13.63 -16.88
C GLN A 91 -10.52 13.82 -15.50
N GLY A 92 -9.49 14.66 -15.44
CA GLY A 92 -8.74 14.93 -14.21
C GLY A 92 -7.28 15.26 -14.50
N ARG A 93 -6.49 15.33 -13.42
CA ARG A 93 -5.04 15.52 -13.50
C ARG A 93 -4.38 14.22 -13.97
N ASP A 94 -3.46 14.31 -14.93
CA ASP A 94 -2.73 13.14 -15.41
C ASP A 94 -1.93 12.48 -14.29
N SER A 95 -2.05 11.16 -14.17
CA SER A 95 -1.37 10.33 -13.19
C SER A 95 -1.20 8.91 -13.73
N VAL A 96 -0.66 8.01 -12.92
CA VAL A 96 -0.40 6.62 -13.28
C VAL A 96 -1.03 5.70 -12.25
N ARG A 97 -1.62 4.60 -12.73
CA ARG A 97 -2.01 3.42 -11.95
C ARG A 97 -1.31 2.20 -12.53
N LEU A 98 -0.43 1.60 -11.74
CA LEU A 98 0.33 0.41 -12.09
C LEU A 98 -0.21 -0.78 -11.32
N GLU A 99 -0.46 -1.90 -12.00
CA GLU A 99 -0.97 -3.14 -11.40
C GLU A 99 -0.04 -4.29 -11.79
N SER A 100 0.50 -5.04 -10.83
CA SER A 100 1.47 -6.09 -11.12
C SER A 100 0.83 -7.23 -11.90
N ILE A 101 1.57 -7.77 -12.87
CA ILE A 101 1.12 -8.93 -13.65
C ILE A 101 1.11 -10.20 -12.80
N ASP A 102 2.12 -10.33 -11.92
CA ASP A 102 2.21 -11.44 -10.97
C ASP A 102 1.34 -11.17 -9.74
N SER A 103 0.80 -12.22 -9.14
CA SER A 103 0.08 -12.17 -7.86
C SER A 103 0.70 -13.14 -6.84
N TYR A 104 0.53 -12.84 -5.55
CA TYR A 104 1.27 -13.50 -4.47
C TYR A 104 0.37 -14.03 -3.36
N THR A 105 0.69 -15.22 -2.85
CA THR A 105 0.05 -15.84 -1.68
C THR A 105 1.13 -16.29 -0.72
N ASN A 106 1.00 -16.06 0.59
CA ASN A 106 2.03 -16.36 1.58
C ASN A 106 3.40 -15.76 1.20
N PHE A 107 3.54 -14.44 1.35
CA PHE A 107 4.70 -13.71 0.88
C PHE A 107 5.25 -12.75 1.93
N LEU A 108 6.51 -12.37 1.77
CA LEU A 108 7.10 -11.21 2.42
C LEU A 108 7.48 -10.19 1.34
N MET A 109 6.85 -9.02 1.36
CA MET A 109 7.16 -7.92 0.46
C MET A 109 7.95 -6.85 1.20
N ILE A 110 9.05 -6.39 0.58
CA ILE A 110 9.90 -5.30 1.05
C ILE A 110 9.84 -4.18 0.01
N ALA A 111 9.18 -3.07 0.35
CA ALA A 111 9.17 -1.86 -0.45
C ALA A 111 10.14 -0.83 0.15
N ASP A 112 11.29 -0.66 -0.48
CA ASP A 112 12.26 0.39 -0.13
C ASP A 112 12.02 1.62 -0.99
N MET A 113 11.64 2.73 -0.36
CA MET A 113 11.35 4.01 -1.02
C MET A 113 12.23 5.13 -0.50
N ALA A 114 12.85 5.86 -1.42
CA ALA A 114 13.52 7.12 -1.12
C ALA A 114 12.53 8.28 -0.96
N HIS A 115 11.34 8.18 -1.56
CA HIS A 115 10.29 9.19 -1.52
C HIS A 115 8.90 8.55 -1.74
N MET A 116 7.86 9.14 -1.17
CA MET A 116 6.46 8.87 -1.48
C MET A 116 5.70 10.19 -1.69
N PRO A 117 4.49 10.20 -2.27
CA PRO A 117 3.80 11.46 -2.51
C PRO A 117 3.63 12.28 -1.23
N GLY A 118 4.05 13.54 -1.28
CA GLY A 118 3.99 14.48 -0.16
C GLY A 118 2.56 14.88 0.21
N ASN A 119 2.43 15.57 1.33
CA ASN A 119 1.14 16.05 1.81
C ASN A 119 0.66 17.25 0.97
N ALA A 120 -0.49 17.10 0.32
CA ALA A 120 -1.06 18.15 -0.50
C ALA A 120 -2.58 18.09 -0.52
N CYS A 121 -3.25 19.25 -0.50
CA CYS A 121 -4.70 19.28 -0.60
C CYS A 121 -5.19 18.61 -1.88
N GLY A 122 -6.15 17.69 -1.72
CA GLY A 122 -6.76 16.93 -2.80
C GLY A 122 -5.97 15.73 -3.31
N ILE A 123 -4.77 15.43 -2.79
CA ILE A 123 -4.03 14.22 -3.17
C ILE A 123 -4.52 12.99 -2.39
N TRP A 124 -4.53 11.83 -3.05
CA TRP A 124 -4.76 10.52 -2.45
C TRP A 124 -3.86 9.47 -3.13
N PRO A 125 -2.63 9.29 -2.64
CA PRO A 125 -1.72 8.24 -3.10
C PRO A 125 -1.97 6.91 -2.38
N ALA A 126 -1.71 5.81 -3.09
CA ALA A 126 -1.74 4.48 -2.50
C ALA A 126 -0.64 3.55 -3.05
N PHE A 127 -0.06 2.76 -2.15
CA PHE A 127 0.70 1.54 -2.47
C PHE A 127 0.07 0.39 -1.69
N TRP A 128 -0.56 -0.52 -2.40
CA TRP A 128 -1.51 -1.48 -1.83
C TRP A 128 -1.51 -2.78 -2.62
N THR A 129 -2.27 -3.75 -2.16
CA THR A 129 -2.46 -5.00 -2.89
C THR A 129 -3.91 -5.43 -2.92
N TYR A 130 -4.30 -6.12 -3.99
CA TYR A 130 -5.68 -6.54 -4.22
C TYR A 130 -5.77 -7.94 -4.83
N ASN A 131 -6.81 -8.70 -4.47
CA ASN A 131 -7.18 -9.93 -5.15
C ASN A 131 -8.18 -9.64 -6.28
N PHE A 132 -7.67 -9.49 -7.51
CA PHE A 132 -8.51 -9.24 -8.70
C PHE A 132 -9.48 -10.37 -9.06
N ASP A 133 -9.33 -11.57 -8.49
CA ASP A 133 -10.33 -12.63 -8.65
C ASP A 133 -11.61 -12.34 -7.85
N GLU A 134 -11.53 -11.46 -6.84
CA GLU A 134 -12.62 -11.10 -5.92
C GLU A 134 -13.26 -12.31 -5.17
N ASP A 135 -12.57 -13.46 -5.16
CA ASP A 135 -13.03 -14.71 -4.54
C ASP A 135 -12.06 -15.27 -3.46
N PRO A 136 -12.26 -14.87 -2.19
CA PRO A 136 -13.09 -13.73 -1.76
C PRO A 136 -12.35 -12.40 -1.98
N TYR A 137 -13.10 -11.31 -1.87
CA TYR A 137 -12.58 -9.95 -1.80
C TYR A 137 -11.53 -9.83 -0.68
N GLY A 138 -10.40 -9.20 -1.00
CA GLY A 138 -9.27 -9.04 -0.08
C GLY A 138 -8.30 -7.97 -0.57
N GLU A 139 -8.21 -6.89 0.19
CA GLU A 139 -7.40 -5.70 -0.08
C GLU A 139 -6.48 -5.39 1.11
N ILE A 140 -5.26 -4.92 0.83
CA ILE A 140 -4.26 -4.51 1.83
C ILE A 140 -3.69 -3.15 1.45
N ASP A 141 -4.08 -2.10 2.16
CA ASP A 141 -3.61 -0.73 1.93
C ASP A 141 -2.35 -0.46 2.75
N ILE A 142 -1.20 -0.80 2.17
CA ILE A 142 0.09 -0.79 2.89
C ILE A 142 0.56 0.64 3.14
N ILE A 143 0.37 1.53 2.16
CA ILE A 143 0.58 2.97 2.29
C ILE A 143 -0.63 3.65 1.68
N GLU A 144 -1.37 4.37 2.50
CA GLU A 144 -2.50 5.15 2.05
C GLU A 144 -2.67 6.38 2.93
N GLY A 145 -3.08 7.48 2.29
CA GLY A 145 -3.53 8.64 3.01
C GLY A 145 -4.13 9.69 2.10
N VAL A 146 -4.79 10.67 2.70
CA VAL A 146 -5.48 11.75 2.00
C VAL A 146 -5.03 13.11 2.52
N MET A 147 -4.92 14.05 1.59
CA MET A 147 -4.65 15.45 1.86
C MET A 147 -3.42 15.70 2.77
N MET A 148 -3.66 16.22 3.97
CA MET A 148 -2.64 16.65 4.93
C MET A 148 -2.45 15.63 6.08
N GLN A 149 -2.84 14.37 5.87
CA GLN A 149 -2.69 13.32 6.89
C GLN A 149 -1.22 13.14 7.30
N PRO A 150 -0.90 13.20 8.60
CA PRO A 150 0.49 13.30 9.06
C PRO A 150 1.22 11.95 9.17
N ASN A 151 0.49 10.85 9.22
CA ASN A 151 1.00 9.49 9.41
C ASN A 151 0.25 8.55 8.47
N ASN A 152 0.85 7.40 8.16
CA ASN A 152 0.26 6.42 7.27
C ASN A 152 -0.88 5.69 7.99
N VAL A 153 -2.02 5.55 7.32
CA VAL A 153 -3.17 4.78 7.81
C VAL A 153 -3.21 3.51 6.99
N VAL A 154 -2.96 2.36 7.63
CA VAL A 154 -3.08 1.07 6.97
C VAL A 154 -4.47 0.51 7.20
N SER A 155 -5.12 0.13 6.10
CA SER A 155 -6.44 -0.49 6.07
C SER A 155 -6.35 -1.88 5.43
N LEU A 156 -7.26 -2.76 5.83
CA LEU A 156 -7.51 -4.06 5.25
C LEU A 156 -9.01 -4.17 5.02
N HIS A 157 -9.37 -4.56 3.80
CA HIS A 157 -10.77 -4.73 3.42
C HIS A 157 -11.03 -6.17 2.97
N THR A 158 -12.14 -6.71 3.41
CA THR A 158 -12.60 -8.08 3.15
C THR A 158 -14.10 -8.07 2.93
N CYS A 159 -14.63 -9.16 2.36
CA CYS A 159 -16.07 -9.38 2.33
C CYS A 159 -16.50 -10.48 3.31
N GLY A 160 -17.43 -10.17 4.20
CA GLY A 160 -17.94 -11.06 5.23
C GLY A 160 -17.25 -10.91 6.58
N THR A 161 -17.53 -11.84 7.50
CA THR A 161 -17.07 -11.71 8.90
C THR A 161 -15.55 -11.89 9.04
N CYS A 162 -14.84 -10.78 9.20
CA CYS A 162 -13.41 -10.72 9.48
C CYS A 162 -13.13 -9.59 10.47
N SER A 163 -12.51 -9.92 11.60
CA SER A 163 -12.05 -8.92 12.57
C SER A 163 -10.68 -9.28 13.14
N PHE A 164 -9.96 -8.26 13.62
CA PHE A 164 -8.73 -8.40 14.38
C PHE A 164 -8.76 -7.45 15.60
N THR A 165 -8.18 -7.89 16.71
CA THR A 165 -8.01 -7.05 17.91
C THR A 165 -6.74 -6.20 17.85
N PHE A 166 -5.81 -6.52 16.94
CA PHE A 166 -4.47 -5.92 16.83
C PHE A 166 -3.65 -5.94 18.13
N ALA A 167 -4.01 -6.81 19.09
CA ALA A 167 -3.33 -6.88 20.38
C ALA A 167 -1.85 -7.22 20.21
N GLY A 168 -1.00 -6.36 20.78
CA GLY A 168 0.46 -6.44 20.68
C GLY A 168 1.06 -5.68 19.49
N SER A 169 0.26 -4.98 18.69
CA SER A 169 0.77 -4.05 17.66
C SER A 169 1.18 -2.71 18.28
N THR A 170 2.14 -2.01 17.68
CA THR A 170 2.60 -0.68 18.19
C THR A 170 1.92 0.52 17.54
N GLY A 171 1.01 0.32 16.58
CA GLY A 171 0.28 1.41 15.94
C GLY A 171 -0.71 2.10 16.90
N THR A 172 -1.10 3.32 16.57
CA THR A 172 -1.74 4.24 17.53
C THR A 172 -3.26 4.31 17.46
N ASP A 173 -3.88 3.74 16.43
CA ASP A 173 -5.32 3.82 16.20
C ASP A 173 -5.86 2.52 15.58
N PRO A 174 -6.04 1.47 16.40
CA PRO A 174 -6.48 0.17 15.92
C PRO A 174 -7.98 0.17 15.59
N ARG A 175 -8.32 -0.24 14.37
CA ARG A 175 -9.70 -0.39 13.86
C ARG A 175 -9.97 -1.86 13.61
N SER A 176 -10.97 -2.48 14.22
CA SER A 176 -11.04 -3.94 14.32
C SER A 176 -11.80 -4.67 13.21
N GLN A 177 -12.77 -4.02 12.56
CA GLN A 177 -13.71 -4.65 11.61
C GLN A 177 -13.22 -4.50 10.18
N CYS A 178 -13.02 -5.61 9.46
CA CYS A 178 -12.47 -5.59 8.10
C CYS A 178 -13.54 -5.77 7.02
N ASN A 179 -14.79 -6.05 7.42
CA ASN A 179 -15.88 -6.21 6.46
C ASN A 179 -16.17 -4.85 5.82
N LEU A 180 -16.02 -4.76 4.51
CA LEU A 180 -16.21 -3.50 3.80
C LEU A 180 -17.69 -3.14 3.72
N GLY A 181 -18.00 -1.89 4.03
CA GLY A 181 -19.32 -1.31 3.84
C GLY A 181 -19.54 -0.82 2.41
N GLY A 182 -20.70 -1.13 1.84
CA GLY A 182 -21.27 -0.48 0.65
C GLY A 182 -20.67 -0.84 -0.71
N ASP A 183 -19.84 -1.88 -0.81
CA ASP A 183 -19.31 -2.35 -2.10
C ASP A 183 -20.28 -3.37 -2.75
N SER A 184 -20.61 -3.16 -4.03
CA SER A 184 -21.50 -4.04 -4.79
C SER A 184 -20.87 -5.39 -5.16
N SER A 185 -19.54 -5.48 -5.15
CA SER A 185 -18.79 -6.74 -5.27
C SER A 185 -18.86 -7.58 -3.99
N CYS A 186 -19.25 -6.98 -2.85
CA CYS A 186 -19.37 -7.66 -1.58
C CYS A 186 -20.84 -7.90 -1.19
N SER A 187 -21.33 -9.12 -1.41
CA SER A 187 -22.70 -9.51 -1.04
C SER A 187 -22.97 -9.56 0.47
N GLU A 188 -21.92 -9.65 1.29
CA GLU A 188 -21.98 -9.73 2.76
C GLU A 188 -21.55 -8.42 3.46
N THR A 189 -21.66 -7.28 2.78
CA THR A 189 -21.36 -5.94 3.33
C THR A 189 -22.17 -5.65 4.60
N ASP A 190 -21.56 -4.96 5.56
CA ASP A 190 -22.27 -4.43 6.74
C ASP A 190 -22.89 -3.03 6.51
N ASN A 191 -22.59 -2.37 5.38
CA ASN A 191 -23.03 -1.02 5.00
C ASN A 191 -22.72 0.08 6.04
N THR A 192 -21.76 -0.15 6.93
CA THR A 192 -21.43 0.76 8.02
C THR A 192 -19.93 1.02 8.15
N ASN A 193 -19.08 0.15 7.61
CA ASN A 193 -17.63 0.19 7.79
C ASN A 193 -16.87 0.43 6.47
N TYR A 194 -16.84 1.68 6.02
CA TYR A 194 -16.13 2.08 4.79
C TYR A 194 -14.60 2.13 4.99
N ASP A 195 -14.14 2.31 6.23
CA ASP A 195 -12.72 2.52 6.54
C ASP A 195 -11.91 1.22 6.68
N GLY A 196 -12.59 0.07 6.76
CA GLY A 196 -11.95 -1.23 6.99
C GLY A 196 -11.27 -1.36 8.36
N CYS A 197 -10.51 -2.42 8.54
CA CYS A 197 -9.73 -2.63 9.77
C CYS A 197 -8.28 -2.25 9.54
N GLY A 198 -7.52 -2.01 10.61
CA GLY A 198 -6.09 -1.81 10.51
C GLY A 198 -5.57 -0.94 11.63
N ASN A 199 -4.49 -0.20 11.36
CA ASN A 199 -3.84 0.62 12.36
C ASN A 199 -3.07 1.79 11.74
N THR A 200 -2.91 2.86 12.51
CA THR A 200 -2.08 4.01 12.12
C THR A 200 -0.62 3.78 12.48
N ALA A 201 0.27 3.95 11.51
CA ALA A 201 1.72 3.82 11.67
C ALA A 201 2.31 4.98 12.51
N PRO A 202 3.49 4.82 13.14
CA PRO A 202 4.10 5.86 13.97
C PRO A 202 4.50 7.11 13.16
N SER A 203 4.94 8.18 13.83
CA SER A 203 5.31 9.42 13.12
C SER A 203 6.51 9.24 12.19
N GLY A 204 6.52 10.00 11.08
CA GLY A 204 7.53 9.86 10.02
C GLY A 204 7.22 8.76 9.00
N SER A 205 6.08 8.09 9.13
CA SER A 205 5.67 6.97 8.30
C SER A 205 5.08 7.36 6.94
N TYR A 206 4.74 8.65 6.73
CA TYR A 206 4.02 9.10 5.55
C TYR A 206 4.44 10.50 5.09
N GLY A 207 4.20 10.76 3.81
CA GLY A 207 4.20 12.09 3.19
C GLY A 207 5.46 12.88 3.47
N ASP A 208 5.28 14.16 3.81
CA ASP A 208 6.39 15.12 3.94
C ASP A 208 7.41 14.68 5.01
N LYS A 209 6.95 14.08 6.10
CA LYS A 209 7.83 13.62 7.18
C LYS A 209 8.63 12.38 6.79
N PHE A 210 8.04 11.46 6.02
CA PHE A 210 8.77 10.33 5.44
C PHE A 210 9.84 10.81 4.47
N ASN A 211 9.48 11.77 3.60
CA ASN A 211 10.39 12.33 2.61
C ASN A 211 11.56 13.09 3.27
N ALA A 212 11.28 13.84 4.34
CA ALA A 212 12.29 14.61 5.08
C ALA A 212 13.40 13.75 5.72
N ILE A 213 13.16 12.46 5.95
CA ILE A 213 14.15 11.52 6.51
C ILE A 213 14.81 10.64 5.43
N GLY A 214 14.59 10.93 4.14
CA GLY A 214 15.09 10.10 3.03
C GLY A 214 14.32 8.78 2.86
N GLY A 215 13.07 8.77 3.32
CA GLY A 215 12.14 7.65 3.24
C GLY A 215 12.45 6.50 4.19
N GLY A 216 12.30 5.28 3.69
CA GLY A 216 12.38 4.08 4.52
C GLY A 216 11.87 2.83 3.82
N VAL A 217 11.64 1.80 4.61
CA VAL A 217 11.14 0.49 4.16
C VAL A 217 9.78 0.21 4.79
N TYR A 218 8.82 -0.16 3.95
CA TYR A 218 7.63 -0.88 4.39
C TYR A 218 7.82 -2.37 4.12
N ALA A 219 7.65 -3.19 5.15
CA ALA A 219 7.67 -4.64 5.02
C ALA A 219 6.28 -5.21 5.32
N THR A 220 5.73 -6.02 4.42
CA THR A 220 4.41 -6.64 4.54
C THR A 220 4.57 -8.15 4.47
N GLN A 221 4.29 -8.84 5.56
CA GLN A 221 4.29 -10.29 5.64
C GLN A 221 2.86 -10.80 5.64
N VAL A 222 2.53 -11.69 4.73
CA VAL A 222 1.30 -12.48 4.74
C VAL A 222 1.66 -13.94 4.86
N THR A 223 1.03 -14.63 5.81
CA THR A 223 1.14 -16.07 6.03
C THR A 223 -0.26 -16.68 6.04
N ALA A 224 -0.37 -18.00 6.21
CA ALA A 224 -1.66 -18.66 6.29
C ALA A 224 -2.54 -18.18 7.47
N SER A 225 -1.94 -17.61 8.53
CA SER A 225 -2.64 -17.26 9.78
C SER A 225 -2.36 -15.85 10.31
N ALA A 226 -1.48 -15.09 9.67
CA ALA A 226 -1.11 -13.74 10.12
C ALA A 226 -0.72 -12.82 8.96
N LEU A 227 -1.14 -11.56 9.06
CA LEU A 227 -0.69 -10.44 8.24
C LEU A 227 0.00 -9.42 9.16
N LYS A 228 1.23 -9.03 8.84
CA LYS A 228 2.02 -8.10 9.65
C LYS A 228 2.65 -7.04 8.77
N ILE A 229 2.64 -5.79 9.24
CA ILE A 229 3.24 -4.66 8.53
C ILE A 229 4.17 -3.87 9.46
N TRP A 230 5.37 -3.62 8.95
CA TRP A 230 6.39 -2.80 9.59
C TRP A 230 6.70 -1.57 8.76
N PHE A 231 7.05 -0.50 9.46
CA PHE A 231 7.72 0.66 8.88
C PHE A 231 9.09 0.80 9.56
N PHE A 232 10.14 0.79 8.75
CA PHE A 232 11.49 1.08 9.19
C PHE A 232 11.93 2.42 8.58
N PRO A 233 12.13 3.48 9.39
CA PRO A 233 12.70 4.72 8.87
C PRO A 233 14.10 4.47 8.31
N ARG A 234 14.54 5.28 7.34
CA ARG A 234 15.80 5.07 6.59
C ARG A 234 17.00 4.67 7.46
N SER A 235 17.17 5.28 8.63
CA SER A 235 18.29 5.05 9.54
C SER A 235 18.19 3.77 10.39
N SER A 236 17.05 3.08 10.35
CA SER A 236 16.73 1.92 11.21
C SER A 236 16.28 0.70 10.40
N ILE A 237 16.68 0.62 9.13
CA ILE A 237 16.41 -0.55 8.28
C ILE A 237 17.25 -1.74 8.81
N PRO A 238 16.63 -2.89 9.13
CA PRO A 238 17.34 -4.10 9.53
C PRO A 238 18.39 -4.55 8.51
N ALA A 239 19.57 -4.94 8.97
CA ALA A 239 20.72 -5.27 8.11
C ALA A 239 20.47 -6.50 7.22
N ASP A 240 19.64 -7.43 7.66
CA ASP A 240 19.24 -8.62 6.93
C ASP A 240 18.36 -8.30 5.69
N ILE A 241 17.57 -7.22 5.74
CA ILE A 241 16.86 -6.69 4.56
C ILE A 241 17.86 -6.20 3.52
N SER A 242 18.86 -5.42 3.93
CA SER A 242 19.91 -4.93 3.03
C SER A 242 20.78 -6.06 2.48
N ALA A 243 21.04 -7.10 3.27
CA ALA A 243 21.76 -8.31 2.86
C ALA A 243 20.94 -9.21 1.93
N GLY A 244 19.63 -8.96 1.76
CA GLY A 244 18.75 -9.74 0.90
C GLY A 244 18.33 -11.09 1.50
N THR A 245 18.47 -11.27 2.81
CA THR A 245 18.11 -12.49 3.57
C THR A 245 17.18 -12.12 4.73
N PRO A 246 16.01 -11.50 4.47
CA PRO A 246 15.16 -10.97 5.52
C PRO A 246 14.60 -12.07 6.45
N ASP A 247 14.62 -11.81 7.75
CA ASP A 247 14.14 -12.67 8.81
C ASP A 247 13.23 -11.87 9.77
N PRO A 248 11.91 -11.84 9.50
CA PRO A 248 10.95 -11.11 10.33
C PRO A 248 10.92 -11.53 11.80
N THR A 249 11.44 -12.71 12.16
CA THR A 249 11.47 -13.16 13.56
C THR A 249 12.46 -12.38 14.42
N LYS A 250 13.41 -11.67 13.79
CA LYS A 250 14.42 -10.84 14.45
C LYS A 250 14.09 -9.35 14.44
N TRP A 251 12.99 -8.96 13.80
CA TRP A 251 12.60 -7.56 13.71
C TRP A 251 11.85 -7.11 14.98
N PRO A 252 11.81 -5.79 15.25
CA PRO A 252 10.93 -5.23 16.27
C PRO A 252 9.46 -5.60 16.05
N THR A 253 8.64 -5.38 17.07
CA THR A 253 7.19 -5.55 16.98
C THR A 253 6.62 -4.68 15.83
N PRO A 254 5.77 -5.25 14.95
CA PRO A 254 5.12 -4.48 13.88
C PRO A 254 4.11 -3.47 14.44
N PHE A 255 3.86 -2.40 13.68
CA PHE A 255 2.79 -1.46 14.03
C PHE A 255 1.40 -2.02 13.72
N LEU A 256 1.31 -3.03 12.86
CA LEU A 256 0.11 -3.80 12.58
C LEU A 256 0.41 -5.30 12.63
N SER A 257 -0.22 -6.03 13.56
CA SER A 257 -0.23 -7.49 13.64
C SER A 257 -1.66 -8.01 13.63
N ALA A 258 -2.14 -8.42 12.45
CA ALA A 258 -3.42 -9.05 12.22
C ALA A 258 -3.24 -10.58 12.28
N GLU A 259 -3.43 -11.16 13.47
CA GLU A 259 -3.32 -12.61 13.69
C GLU A 259 -4.71 -13.23 13.78
N GLN A 260 -4.95 -14.31 13.03
CA GLN A 260 -6.23 -15.04 13.03
C GLN A 260 -6.66 -15.49 14.44
N SER A 261 -5.70 -15.88 15.29
CA SER A 261 -5.93 -16.25 16.69
C SER A 261 -6.45 -15.09 17.56
N LYS A 262 -6.39 -13.86 17.06
CA LYS A 262 -6.71 -12.61 17.76
C LYS A 262 -7.86 -11.85 17.08
N GLY A 263 -8.91 -12.54 16.64
CA GLY A 263 -10.10 -11.91 16.05
C GLY A 263 -10.93 -12.80 15.11
N GLY A 264 -10.51 -14.05 14.89
CA GLY A 264 -11.31 -15.04 14.16
C GLY A 264 -11.32 -14.88 12.64
N CYS A 265 -10.66 -13.85 12.10
CA CYS A 265 -10.54 -13.68 10.65
C CYS A 265 -9.58 -14.72 10.04
N ASN A 266 -10.02 -15.39 8.98
CA ASN A 266 -9.20 -16.35 8.24
C ASN A 266 -8.26 -15.64 7.26
N VAL A 267 -7.02 -15.40 7.68
CA VAL A 267 -6.03 -14.64 6.89
C VAL A 267 -5.75 -15.33 5.55
N GLY A 268 -5.47 -16.64 5.56
CA GLY A 268 -5.16 -17.38 4.33
C GLY A 268 -6.33 -17.48 3.33
N LYS A 269 -7.57 -17.32 3.80
CA LYS A 269 -8.76 -17.23 2.94
C LYS A 269 -8.82 -15.87 2.23
N TYR A 270 -8.68 -14.78 2.98
CA TYR A 270 -8.93 -13.42 2.50
C TYR A 270 -7.73 -12.77 1.80
N PHE A 271 -6.52 -12.96 2.32
CA PHE A 271 -5.32 -12.27 1.85
C PHE A 271 -4.45 -13.20 1.02
N LYS A 272 -4.98 -13.65 -0.12
CA LYS A 272 -4.30 -14.50 -1.11
C LYS A 272 -4.33 -13.83 -2.49
N LYS A 273 -3.51 -14.33 -3.42
CA LYS A 273 -3.43 -13.87 -4.82
C LYS A 273 -3.37 -12.34 -4.95
N GLN A 274 -2.59 -11.72 -4.07
CA GLN A 274 -2.46 -10.27 -3.96
C GLN A 274 -1.58 -9.75 -5.09
N SER A 275 -2.15 -8.90 -5.93
CA SER A 275 -1.44 -8.14 -6.98
C SER A 275 -1.12 -6.75 -6.44
N ILE A 276 0.09 -6.26 -6.72
CA ILE A 276 0.61 -4.99 -6.22
C ILE A 276 0.05 -3.85 -7.06
N ILE A 277 -0.42 -2.79 -6.41
CA ILE A 277 -0.96 -1.60 -7.06
C ILE A 277 -0.23 -0.36 -6.54
N ILE A 278 0.17 0.50 -7.47
CA ILE A 278 0.75 1.83 -7.20
C ILE A 278 -0.09 2.84 -7.96
N ASN A 279 -0.71 3.79 -7.26
CA ASN A 279 -1.43 4.87 -7.92
C ASN A 279 -1.40 6.18 -7.11
N ILE A 280 -1.71 7.27 -7.80
CA ILE A 280 -2.01 8.56 -7.20
C ILE A 280 -3.31 9.05 -7.82
N THR A 281 -4.39 9.05 -7.05
CA THR A 281 -5.64 9.71 -7.43
C THR A 281 -5.75 11.08 -6.76
N PHE A 282 -6.81 11.81 -7.10
CA PHE A 282 -7.11 13.10 -6.52
C PHE A 282 -8.60 13.21 -6.24
N CYS A 283 -8.99 13.90 -5.17
CA CYS A 283 -10.39 13.98 -4.75
C CYS A 283 -11.00 12.57 -4.57
N GLY A 284 -12.21 12.33 -5.07
CA GLY A 284 -12.84 11.01 -5.02
C GLY A 284 -13.55 10.74 -3.70
N ALA A 285 -13.96 9.50 -3.48
CA ALA A 285 -14.79 9.09 -2.35
C ALA A 285 -14.21 9.50 -0.99
N SER A 286 -12.90 9.32 -0.79
CA SER A 286 -12.23 9.68 0.47
C SER A 286 -11.92 11.18 0.62
N ILE A 287 -12.15 11.99 -0.42
CA ILE A 287 -12.01 13.45 -0.39
C ILE A 287 -13.17 14.07 -1.16
N ASP A 288 -14.37 13.70 -0.75
CA ASP A 288 -15.60 14.30 -1.24
C ASP A 288 -15.71 15.77 -0.80
N GLN A 289 -16.80 16.43 -1.19
CA GLN A 289 -16.96 17.86 -0.88
C GLN A 289 -17.10 18.12 0.63
N ASP A 290 -17.69 17.20 1.39
CA ASP A 290 -17.86 17.35 2.84
C ASP A 290 -16.52 17.19 3.57
N THR A 291 -15.72 16.21 3.17
CA THR A 291 -14.35 16.00 3.65
C THR A 291 -13.44 17.17 3.28
N TRP A 292 -13.55 17.70 2.06
CA TRP A 292 -12.85 18.93 1.67
C TRP A 292 -13.26 20.13 2.56
N ASN A 293 -14.56 20.26 2.83
CA ASN A 293 -15.11 21.36 3.62
C ASN A 293 -14.79 21.27 5.12
N SER A 294 -14.50 20.07 5.64
CA SER A 294 -14.07 19.88 7.02
C SER A 294 -12.57 20.19 7.22
N ALA A 295 -11.75 20.00 6.17
CA ALA A 295 -10.33 20.31 6.17
C ALA A 295 -10.07 21.82 5.96
N SER A 296 -10.06 22.60 7.05
CA SER A 296 -9.89 24.07 7.02
C SER A 296 -8.65 24.56 6.25
N THR A 297 -7.54 23.81 6.34
CA THR A 297 -6.28 24.09 5.63
C THR A 297 -6.39 23.96 4.11
N CYS A 298 -7.33 23.15 3.63
CA CYS A 298 -7.57 22.91 2.21
C CYS A 298 -8.74 23.72 1.67
N LYS A 299 -9.86 23.78 2.42
CA LYS A 299 -11.03 24.59 2.08
C LYS A 299 -10.69 26.06 1.81
N SER A 300 -9.77 26.64 2.58
CA SER A 300 -9.35 28.03 2.38
C SER A 300 -8.61 28.28 1.06
N LYS A 301 -8.16 27.22 0.36
CA LYS A 301 -7.41 27.33 -0.90
C LYS A 301 -8.28 27.27 -2.15
N ALA A 302 -9.45 26.63 -2.10
CA ALA A 302 -10.41 26.60 -3.19
C ALA A 302 -11.81 26.19 -2.73
N SER A 303 -12.82 26.53 -3.52
CA SER A 303 -14.22 26.18 -3.26
C SER A 303 -14.52 24.68 -3.24
N SER A 304 -13.73 23.88 -3.98
CA SER A 304 -13.84 22.43 -4.02
C SER A 304 -12.49 21.77 -4.26
N CYS A 305 -12.40 20.48 -3.94
CA CYS A 305 -11.21 19.68 -4.24
C CYS A 305 -10.88 19.73 -5.73
N LYS A 306 -11.87 19.52 -6.61
CA LYS A 306 -11.67 19.56 -8.07
C LYS A 306 -11.15 20.92 -8.53
N ALA A 307 -11.67 22.02 -7.99
CA ALA A 307 -11.18 23.36 -8.34
C ALA A 307 -9.71 23.56 -7.93
N PHE A 308 -9.32 23.08 -6.74
CA PHE A 308 -7.93 23.15 -6.29
C PHE A 308 -7.02 22.33 -7.20
N VAL A 309 -7.34 21.04 -7.40
CA VAL A 309 -6.54 20.11 -8.19
C VAL A 309 -6.42 20.58 -9.64
N ALA A 310 -7.49 21.12 -10.22
CA ALA A 310 -7.51 21.66 -11.58
C ALA A 310 -6.59 22.88 -11.76
N GLY A 311 -6.65 23.83 -10.83
CA GLY A 311 -6.01 25.15 -10.97
C GLY A 311 -4.60 25.29 -10.38
N ASN A 312 -4.13 24.33 -9.58
CA ASN A 312 -2.88 24.47 -8.80
C ASN A 312 -1.86 23.35 -9.10
N PRO A 313 -1.37 23.20 -10.34
CA PRO A 313 -0.43 22.12 -10.68
C PRO A 313 0.82 22.07 -9.81
N SER A 314 1.39 23.24 -9.48
CA SER A 314 2.63 23.33 -8.71
C SER A 314 2.50 22.81 -7.26
N ALA A 315 1.28 22.62 -6.74
CA ALA A 315 1.05 22.00 -5.44
C ALA A 315 1.40 20.50 -5.44
N PHE A 316 1.53 19.88 -6.61
CA PHE A 316 1.74 18.44 -6.78
C PHE A 316 3.17 18.10 -7.22
N LYS A 317 4.14 19.01 -7.03
CA LYS A 317 5.57 18.73 -7.36
C LYS A 317 6.12 17.53 -6.58
N GLU A 318 5.67 17.36 -5.34
CA GLU A 318 6.02 16.22 -4.49
C GLU A 318 5.06 15.03 -4.66
N ALA A 319 4.16 15.03 -5.66
CA ALA A 319 3.22 13.94 -5.90
C ALA A 319 3.86 12.79 -6.70
N TYR A 320 4.85 12.11 -6.09
CA TYR A 320 5.51 10.96 -6.70
C TYR A 320 6.04 9.96 -5.67
N PHE A 321 6.00 8.69 -6.03
CA PHE A 321 6.80 7.64 -5.43
C PHE A 321 8.17 7.56 -6.09
N LEU A 322 9.21 7.33 -5.28
CA LEU A 322 10.55 6.98 -5.73
C LEU A 322 11.00 5.69 -5.05
N PHE A 323 10.79 4.57 -5.74
CA PHE A 323 11.18 3.25 -5.24
C PHE A 323 12.65 2.98 -5.55
N ASN A 324 13.40 2.54 -4.53
CA ASN A 324 14.70 1.90 -4.72
C ASN A 324 14.50 0.45 -5.21
N SER A 325 13.57 -0.27 -4.59
CA SER A 325 13.13 -1.61 -5.04
C SER A 325 11.84 -2.03 -4.35
N ILE A 326 11.07 -2.89 -5.01
CA ILE A 326 10.04 -3.71 -4.37
C ILE A 326 10.45 -5.17 -4.54
N LYS A 327 10.76 -5.86 -3.45
CA LYS A 327 11.20 -7.26 -3.45
C LYS A 327 10.16 -8.14 -2.79
N VAL A 328 9.79 -9.23 -3.44
CA VAL A 328 8.86 -10.23 -2.90
C VAL A 328 9.61 -11.52 -2.66
N TYR A 329 9.43 -12.09 -1.48
CA TYR A 329 10.03 -13.33 -1.01
C TYR A 329 8.97 -14.36 -0.65
N GLN A 330 9.29 -15.64 -0.84
CA GLN A 330 8.46 -16.81 -0.47
C GLN A 330 9.33 -17.99 -0.03
#